data_AF-A0A8C5NKD8-F1
#
_entry.id   AF-A0A8C5NKD8-F1
#
_cell.length_a   1.000
_cell.length_b   1.000
_cell.length_c   1.000
_cell.angle_alpha   90.00
_cell.angle_beta   90.00
_cell.angle_gamma   90.00
#
_symmetry.space_group_name_H-M   'P 1'
#
loop_
_entity.id
_entity.type
_entity.pdbx_description
1 polymer ?
#
loop_
_entity_poly.entity_id
_entity_poly.type
_entity_poly.pdbx_seq_one_letter_code
_entity_poly.pdbx_strand_id
1 'polypeptide(L)'
;MTSRAALQTPVWLKIPGAGRPRQAAKYLSQAQWIVLQSPDCSAALQSKLHQGLGLFSIAEGNVDQALYHLANDVYLATAEFGLNSIEVSGGYFHMANIFFHQNQMDAADSLYTEVSSLWHAWLLSSLHGHQRALQAQAEASPFNEEEEGTEEGTTEAQRERGARMLSALLELREQGPLQHLGETTQILHSLAIIHYLGQGYAKAQELGMKAFDLAKQLPQQDSLETIGHLLELINAQLSQTT
;
A
#
# COMPACT_ATOMS: atom_id res chain seq x y z
N MET A 1 44.27 7.20 8.62
CA MET A 1 43.18 8.20 8.59
C MET A 1 42.23 7.82 7.47
N THR A 2 41.28 6.94 7.74
CA THR A 2 40.26 6.52 6.78
C THR A 2 38.95 7.20 7.14
N SER A 3 38.52 8.08 6.24
CA SER A 3 37.28 8.84 6.34
C SER A 3 36.10 7.87 6.31
N ARG A 4 35.32 7.87 7.39
CA ARG A 4 34.06 7.14 7.52
C ARG A 4 33.03 7.88 6.67
N ALA A 5 32.84 7.43 5.43
CA ALA A 5 31.74 7.91 4.59
C ALA A 5 30.43 7.69 5.35
N ALA A 6 29.76 8.79 5.69
CA ALA A 6 28.42 8.75 6.26
C ALA A 6 27.52 8.12 5.19
N LEU A 7 27.09 6.88 5.42
CA LEU A 7 26.02 6.25 4.66
C LEU A 7 24.77 7.10 4.89
N GLN A 8 24.44 7.89 3.88
CA GLN A 8 23.22 8.66 3.82
C GLN A 8 22.06 7.67 3.91
N THR A 9 21.25 7.77 4.96
CA THR A 9 20.08 6.91 5.14
C THR A 9 19.16 7.10 3.93
N PRO A 10 18.80 6.03 3.21
CA PRO A 10 17.90 6.14 2.07
C PRO A 10 16.55 6.71 2.50
N VAL A 11 15.87 7.41 1.60
CA VAL A 11 14.59 8.09 1.86
C VAL A 11 13.51 7.12 2.37
N TRP A 12 13.56 5.85 1.97
CA TRP A 12 12.65 4.78 2.43
C TRP A 12 12.94 4.25 3.85
N LEU A 13 14.09 4.60 4.45
CA LEU A 13 14.38 4.31 5.87
C LEU A 13 13.84 5.40 6.82
N LYS A 14 13.24 6.48 6.29
CA LYS A 14 12.48 7.43 7.12
C LYS A 14 11.17 6.78 7.55
N ILE A 15 11.23 6.00 8.62
CA ILE A 15 10.05 5.71 9.43
C ILE A 15 9.55 7.05 9.98
N PRO A 16 8.35 7.54 9.62
CA PRO A 16 7.80 8.75 10.20
C PRO A 16 7.71 8.57 11.73
N GLY A 17 8.36 9.46 12.50
CA GLY A 17 8.33 9.40 13.97
C GLY A 17 9.58 8.88 14.68
N ALA A 18 10.68 8.60 13.97
CA ALA A 18 11.95 8.15 14.56
C ALA A 18 12.63 9.14 15.56
N GLY A 19 11.99 10.26 15.89
CA GLY A 19 12.56 11.30 16.75
C GLY A 19 12.51 11.02 18.26
N ARG A 20 11.80 9.97 18.73
CA ARG A 20 11.61 9.70 20.17
C ARG A 20 11.61 8.21 20.55
N PRO A 21 12.71 7.47 20.34
CA PRO A 21 12.76 6.02 20.57
C PRO A 21 12.38 5.61 22.00
N ARG A 22 12.76 6.40 23.01
CA ARG A 22 12.39 6.14 24.41
C ARG A 22 10.88 6.22 24.69
N GLN A 23 10.16 7.10 23.99
CA GLN A 23 8.71 7.22 24.15
C GLN A 23 7.99 6.08 23.44
N ALA A 24 8.44 5.74 22.22
CA ALA A 24 7.92 4.60 21.47
C ALA A 24 8.07 3.28 22.27
N ALA A 25 9.25 3.02 22.81
CA ALA A 25 9.50 1.86 23.67
C ALA A 25 8.52 1.82 24.86
N LYS A 26 8.36 2.94 25.57
CA LYS A 26 7.44 3.05 26.71
C LYS A 26 5.99 2.73 26.31
N TYR A 27 5.49 3.33 25.24
CA TYR A 27 4.11 3.12 24.80
C TYR A 27 3.87 1.71 24.28
N LEU A 28 4.84 1.13 23.55
CA LEU A 28 4.75 -0.24 23.07
C LEU A 28 4.76 -1.24 24.23
N SER A 29 5.61 -1.04 25.25
CA SER A 29 5.58 -1.88 26.45
C SER A 29 4.25 -1.79 27.21
N GLN A 30 3.66 -0.59 27.29
CA GLN A 30 2.34 -0.40 27.89
C GLN A 30 1.24 -1.12 27.09
N ALA A 31 1.24 -0.97 25.75
CA ALA A 31 0.30 -1.64 24.88
C ALA A 31 0.44 -3.17 24.97
N GLN A 32 1.67 -3.70 24.99
CA GLN A 32 1.93 -5.12 25.16
C GLN A 32 1.41 -5.63 26.51
N TRP A 33 1.63 -4.88 27.60
CA TRP A 33 1.10 -5.25 28.90
C TRP A 33 -0.44 -5.30 28.90
N ILE A 34 -1.11 -4.31 28.30
CA ILE A 34 -2.59 -4.29 28.20
C ILE A 34 -3.10 -5.50 27.43
N VAL A 35 -2.49 -5.81 26.28
CA VAL A 35 -2.87 -6.99 25.47
C VAL A 35 -2.66 -8.28 26.25
N LEU A 36 -1.55 -8.43 26.99
CA LEU A 36 -1.29 -9.59 27.83
C LEU A 36 -2.31 -9.75 28.97
N GLN A 37 -2.87 -8.66 29.48
CA GLN A 37 -3.91 -8.69 30.51
C GLN A 37 -5.32 -8.90 29.93
N SER A 38 -5.48 -8.91 28.61
CA SER A 38 -6.77 -8.92 27.93
C SER A 38 -6.89 -10.17 27.05
N PRO A 39 -7.36 -11.31 27.59
CA PRO A 39 -7.43 -12.58 26.85
C PRO A 39 -8.33 -12.51 25.61
N ASP A 40 -9.29 -11.58 25.60
CA ASP A 40 -10.26 -11.39 24.51
C ASP A 40 -9.84 -10.29 23.51
N CYS A 41 -8.57 -9.87 23.50
CA CYS A 41 -8.09 -8.89 22.53
C CYS A 41 -8.24 -9.41 21.10
N SER A 42 -8.87 -8.62 20.22
CA SER A 42 -9.07 -8.98 18.81
C SER A 42 -7.75 -9.19 18.08
N ALA A 43 -7.76 -10.06 17.06
CA ALA A 43 -6.57 -10.30 16.23
C ALA A 43 -6.16 -9.01 15.49
N ALA A 44 -7.12 -8.16 15.11
CA ALA A 44 -6.85 -6.81 14.61
C ALA A 44 -5.95 -5.96 15.53
N LEU A 45 -6.25 -5.94 16.83
CA LEU A 45 -5.50 -5.14 17.79
C LEU A 45 -4.12 -5.74 18.08
N GLN A 46 -4.06 -7.07 18.15
CA GLN A 46 -2.79 -7.80 18.31
C GLN A 46 -1.87 -7.59 17.09
N SER A 47 -2.42 -7.62 15.87
CA SER A 47 -1.70 -7.32 14.63
C SER A 47 -1.07 -5.93 14.69
N LYS A 48 -1.85 -4.89 15.05
CA LYS A 48 -1.32 -3.52 15.21
C LYS A 48 -0.19 -3.40 16.24
N LEU A 49 -0.27 -4.14 17.35
CA LEU A 49 0.81 -4.20 18.33
C LEU A 49 2.07 -4.83 17.72
N HIS A 50 1.92 -5.97 17.05
CA HIS A 50 3.02 -6.67 16.39
C HIS A 50 3.66 -5.84 15.27
N GLN A 51 2.88 -5.12 14.49
CA GLN A 51 3.37 -4.15 13.51
C GLN A 51 4.25 -3.08 14.18
N GLY A 52 3.76 -2.49 15.28
CA GLY A 52 4.51 -1.47 16.04
C GLY A 52 5.83 -2.01 16.61
N LEU A 53 5.82 -3.21 17.18
CA LEU A 53 7.02 -3.86 17.73
C LEU A 53 8.02 -4.25 16.63
N GLY A 54 7.54 -4.69 15.46
CA GLY A 54 8.37 -4.99 14.30
C GLY A 54 9.09 -3.75 13.79
N LEU A 55 8.35 -2.65 13.58
CA LEU A 55 8.92 -1.37 13.15
C LEU A 55 9.91 -0.80 14.16
N PHE A 56 9.62 -0.93 15.45
CA PHE A 56 10.55 -0.52 16.51
C PHE A 56 11.84 -1.35 16.47
N SER A 57 11.74 -2.66 16.29
CA SER A 57 12.89 -3.56 16.18
C SER A 57 13.75 -3.25 14.95
N ILE A 58 13.14 -2.88 13.81
CA ILE A 58 13.86 -2.36 12.64
C ILE A 58 14.67 -1.11 13.02
N ALA A 59 14.04 -0.16 13.72
CA ALA A 59 14.69 1.08 14.13
C ALA A 59 15.86 0.86 15.10
N GLU A 60 15.80 -0.19 15.92
CA GLU A 60 16.90 -0.63 16.79
C GLU A 60 17.97 -1.46 16.07
N GLY A 61 17.73 -1.87 14.82
CA GLY A 61 18.62 -2.76 14.07
C GLY A 61 18.54 -4.23 14.51
N ASN A 62 17.52 -4.60 15.30
CA ASN A 62 17.30 -5.98 15.72
C ASN A 62 16.43 -6.71 14.70
N VAL A 63 17.10 -7.26 13.68
CA VAL A 63 16.43 -7.88 12.53
C VAL A 63 15.63 -9.13 12.91
N ASP A 64 16.13 -9.96 13.81
CA ASP A 64 15.45 -11.20 14.21
C ASP A 64 14.13 -10.91 14.93
N GLN A 65 14.12 -9.94 15.84
CA GLN A 65 12.88 -9.49 16.51
C GLN A 65 11.93 -8.80 15.53
N ALA A 66 12.47 -8.03 14.58
CA ALA A 66 11.65 -7.40 13.56
C ALA A 66 10.89 -8.45 12.74
N LEU A 67 11.58 -9.46 12.21
CA LEU A 67 10.97 -10.54 11.43
C LEU A 67 9.96 -11.35 12.26
N TYR A 68 10.27 -11.65 13.52
CA TYR A 68 9.34 -12.33 14.41
C TYR A 68 8.03 -11.53 14.56
N HIS A 69 8.13 -10.25 14.86
CA HIS A 69 6.94 -9.42 15.07
C HIS A 69 6.15 -9.19 13.78
N LEU A 70 6.82 -8.94 12.66
CA LEU A 70 6.15 -8.75 11.36
C LEU A 70 5.47 -10.03 10.86
N ALA A 71 6.06 -11.20 11.07
CA ALA A 71 5.42 -12.46 10.72
C ALA A 71 4.14 -12.71 11.54
N ASN A 72 4.16 -12.36 12.83
CA ASN A 72 2.96 -12.42 13.67
C ASN A 72 1.90 -11.39 13.24
N ASP A 73 2.31 -10.18 12.83
CA ASP A 73 1.40 -9.17 12.25
C ASP A 73 0.68 -9.75 11.03
N VAL A 74 1.42 -10.30 10.06
CA VAL A 74 0.86 -10.95 8.87
C VAL A 74 -0.12 -12.07 9.24
N TYR A 75 0.26 -12.95 10.16
CA TYR A 75 -0.59 -14.06 10.60
C TYR A 75 -1.91 -13.57 11.21
N LEU A 76 -1.84 -12.62 12.14
CA LEU A 76 -3.00 -12.07 12.84
C LEU A 76 -3.89 -11.25 11.91
N ALA A 77 -3.30 -10.43 11.04
CA ALA A 77 -4.04 -9.66 10.03
C ALA A 77 -4.74 -10.59 9.03
N THR A 78 -4.09 -11.67 8.62
CA THR A 78 -4.69 -12.69 7.74
C THR A 78 -5.85 -13.40 8.44
N ALA A 79 -5.72 -13.72 9.72
CA ALA A 79 -6.77 -14.38 10.50
C ALA A 79 -8.01 -13.49 10.69
N GLU A 80 -7.82 -12.17 10.82
CA GLU A 80 -8.89 -11.21 11.03
C GLU A 80 -9.56 -10.77 9.72
N PHE A 81 -8.76 -10.39 8.72
CA PHE A 81 -9.23 -9.70 7.51
C PHE A 81 -9.19 -10.57 6.25
N GLY A 82 -8.60 -11.75 6.33
CA GLY A 82 -8.37 -12.64 5.20
C GLY A 82 -7.08 -12.35 4.44
N LEU A 83 -6.62 -13.36 3.68
CA LEU A 83 -5.34 -13.34 2.97
C LEU A 83 -5.24 -12.23 1.92
N ASN A 84 -6.35 -11.88 1.28
CA ASN A 84 -6.40 -10.92 0.18
C ASN A 84 -6.63 -9.47 0.67
N SER A 85 -6.51 -9.21 1.97
CA SER A 85 -6.71 -7.89 2.54
C SER A 85 -5.46 -7.01 2.42
N ILE A 86 -5.65 -5.73 2.12
CA ILE A 86 -4.57 -4.73 2.16
C ILE A 86 -3.97 -4.55 3.56
N GLU A 87 -4.65 -5.03 4.61
CA GLU A 87 -4.15 -4.99 5.98
C GLU A 87 -2.94 -5.91 6.19
N VAL A 88 -2.81 -6.96 5.38
CA VAL A 88 -1.65 -7.88 5.38
C VAL A 88 -0.43 -7.25 4.70
N SER A 89 -0.65 -6.32 3.76
CA SER A 89 0.40 -5.77 2.89
C SER A 89 1.51 -5.03 3.66
N GLY A 90 1.19 -4.42 4.81
CA GLY A 90 2.17 -3.70 5.63
C GLY A 90 3.29 -4.61 6.15
N GLY A 91 2.92 -5.78 6.68
CA GLY A 91 3.86 -6.78 7.19
C GLY A 91 4.78 -7.31 6.07
N TYR A 92 4.20 -7.67 4.92
CA TYR A 92 4.97 -8.11 3.74
C TYR A 92 5.95 -7.04 3.27
N PHE A 93 5.52 -5.79 3.17
CA PHE A 93 6.38 -4.70 2.73
C PHE A 93 7.59 -4.48 3.66
N HIS A 94 7.37 -4.52 4.97
CA HIS A 94 8.46 -4.36 5.93
C HIS A 94 9.42 -5.54 5.93
N MET A 95 8.91 -6.78 5.82
CA MET A 95 9.75 -7.98 5.66
C MET A 95 10.54 -7.95 4.35
N ALA A 96 9.93 -7.51 3.25
CA ALA A 96 10.59 -7.36 1.96
C ALA A 96 11.76 -6.38 2.04
N ASN A 97 11.58 -5.24 2.71
CA ASN A 97 12.65 -4.26 2.93
C ASN A 97 13.82 -4.87 3.72
N ILE A 98 13.53 -5.67 4.76
CA ILE A 98 14.57 -6.38 5.53
C ILE A 98 15.36 -7.33 4.61
N PHE A 99 14.66 -8.18 3.84
CA PHE A 99 15.31 -9.14 2.95
C PHE A 99 16.10 -8.46 1.84
N PHE A 100 15.59 -7.35 1.29
CA PHE A 100 16.32 -6.54 0.33
C PHE A 100 17.65 -6.04 0.91
N HIS A 101 17.65 -5.52 2.14
CA HIS A 101 18.87 -5.08 2.82
C HIS A 101 19.83 -6.22 3.21
N GLN A 102 19.32 -7.44 3.37
CA GLN A 102 20.12 -8.65 3.57
C GLN A 102 20.62 -9.27 2.24
N ASN A 103 20.35 -8.63 1.09
CA ASN A 103 20.66 -9.16 -0.24
C ASN A 103 19.97 -10.51 -0.53
N GLN A 104 18.84 -10.78 0.13
CA GLN A 104 17.97 -11.93 -0.12
C GLN A 104 16.92 -11.54 -1.17
N MET A 105 17.38 -11.35 -2.40
CA MET A 105 16.60 -10.73 -3.47
C MET A 105 15.35 -11.53 -3.83
N ASP A 106 15.42 -12.87 -3.89
CA ASP A 106 14.27 -13.71 -4.24
C ASP A 106 13.11 -13.58 -3.23
N ALA A 107 13.45 -13.53 -1.94
CA ALA A 107 12.47 -13.37 -0.87
C ALA A 107 11.87 -11.96 -0.85
N ALA A 108 12.70 -10.93 -1.06
CA ALA A 108 12.24 -9.55 -1.18
C ALA A 108 11.29 -9.38 -2.37
N ASP A 109 11.68 -9.90 -3.53
CA ASP A 109 10.92 -9.78 -4.77
C ASP A 109 9.57 -10.47 -4.71
N SER A 110 9.53 -11.68 -4.12
CA SER A 110 8.28 -12.41 -3.89
C SER A 110 7.32 -11.59 -3.01
N LEU A 111 7.80 -11.04 -1.90
CA LEU A 111 6.96 -10.24 -0.99
C LEU A 111 6.53 -8.91 -1.60
N TYR A 112 7.39 -8.25 -2.37
CA TYR A 112 7.02 -7.02 -3.07
C TYR A 112 5.94 -7.25 -4.13
N THR A 113 6.02 -8.38 -4.84
CA THR A 113 4.98 -8.81 -5.79
C THR A 113 3.64 -9.03 -5.10
N GLU A 114 3.63 -9.66 -3.92
CA GLU A 114 2.40 -9.81 -3.12
C GLU A 114 1.85 -8.46 -2.63
N VAL A 115 2.71 -7.51 -2.27
CA VAL A 115 2.25 -6.16 -1.90
C VAL A 115 1.60 -5.47 -3.09
N SER A 116 2.22 -5.50 -4.26
CA SER A 116 1.69 -4.84 -5.45
C SER A 116 0.40 -5.52 -5.96
N SER A 117 0.27 -6.84 -5.83
CA SER A 117 -0.96 -7.60 -6.15
C SER A 117 -2.14 -7.25 -5.25
N LEU A 118 -1.94 -7.24 -3.93
CA LEU A 118 -2.97 -6.92 -2.94
C LEU A 118 -3.52 -5.50 -3.15
N TRP A 119 -2.63 -4.52 -3.32
CA TRP A 119 -3.03 -3.14 -3.56
C TRP A 119 -3.77 -2.98 -4.89
N HIS A 120 -3.28 -3.59 -5.96
CA HIS A 120 -3.91 -3.47 -7.28
C HIS A 120 -5.33 -4.06 -7.29
N ALA A 121 -5.51 -5.26 -6.73
CA ALA A 121 -6.82 -5.91 -6.67
C ALA A 121 -7.82 -5.10 -5.83
N TRP A 122 -7.39 -4.59 -4.67
CA TRP A 122 -8.23 -3.75 -3.83
C TRP A 122 -8.59 -2.43 -4.51
N LEU A 123 -7.63 -1.75 -5.13
CA LEU A 123 -7.85 -0.48 -5.82
C LEU A 123 -8.79 -0.60 -7.02
N LEU A 124 -8.67 -1.69 -7.80
CA LEU A 124 -9.64 -1.98 -8.86
C LEU A 124 -11.04 -2.16 -8.27
N SER A 125 -11.18 -2.90 -7.19
CA SER A 125 -12.48 -3.10 -6.53
C SER A 125 -13.08 -1.78 -6.04
N SER A 126 -12.25 -0.92 -5.45
CA SER A 126 -12.62 0.43 -5.00
C SER A 126 -13.03 1.34 -6.16
N LEU A 127 -12.32 1.29 -7.29
CA LEU A 127 -12.69 2.03 -8.51
C LEU A 127 -14.07 1.61 -9.01
N HIS A 128 -14.32 0.29 -9.14
CA HIS A 128 -15.62 -0.21 -9.58
C HIS A 128 -16.75 0.15 -8.61
N GLY A 129 -16.49 0.11 -7.29
CA GLY A 129 -17.42 0.59 -6.26
C GLY A 129 -17.79 2.05 -6.48
N HIS A 130 -16.77 2.91 -6.59
CA HIS A 130 -16.95 4.34 -6.84
C HIS A 130 -17.74 4.63 -8.12
N GLN A 131 -17.51 3.88 -9.21
CA GLN A 131 -18.28 4.03 -10.44
C GLN A 131 -19.75 3.66 -10.27
N ARG A 132 -20.05 2.55 -9.58
CA ARG A 132 -21.43 2.15 -9.29
C ARG A 132 -22.15 3.19 -8.44
N ALA A 133 -21.46 3.78 -7.46
CA ALA A 133 -21.99 4.85 -6.63
C ALA A 133 -22.40 6.08 -7.46
N LEU A 134 -21.53 6.52 -8.37
CA LEU A 134 -21.82 7.65 -9.26
C LEU A 134 -22.99 7.36 -10.20
N GLN A 135 -23.08 6.13 -10.74
CA GLN A 135 -24.21 5.72 -11.58
C GLN A 135 -25.52 5.71 -10.78
N ALA A 136 -25.51 5.14 -9.57
CA ALA A 136 -26.69 5.13 -8.70
C ALA A 136 -27.16 6.54 -8.34
N GLN A 137 -26.23 7.48 -8.10
CA GLN A 137 -26.56 8.89 -7.85
C GLN A 137 -27.17 9.58 -9.08
N ALA A 138 -26.69 9.27 -10.29
CA ALA A 138 -27.25 9.83 -11.52
C ALA A 138 -28.64 9.27 -11.86
N GLU A 139 -28.92 8.03 -11.46
CA GLU A 139 -30.19 7.33 -11.66
C GLU A 139 -31.21 7.58 -10.53
N ALA A 140 -30.75 8.04 -9.36
CA ALA A 140 -31.61 8.34 -8.22
C ALA A 140 -32.57 9.49 -8.54
N SER A 141 -33.86 9.17 -8.57
CA SER A 141 -34.93 10.17 -8.61
C SER A 141 -34.86 11.05 -7.35
N PRO A 142 -35.12 12.37 -7.43
CA PRO A 142 -35.06 13.30 -6.28
C PRO A 142 -36.01 12.99 -5.10
N PHE A 143 -36.76 11.89 -5.17
CA PHE A 143 -37.86 11.56 -4.25
C PHE A 143 -37.65 10.27 -3.44
N ASN A 144 -36.50 9.59 -3.53
CA ASN A 144 -36.19 8.46 -2.65
C ASN A 144 -35.15 8.89 -1.60
N GLU A 145 -35.65 9.37 -0.46
CA GLU A 145 -34.88 9.38 0.78
C GLU A 145 -34.95 7.95 1.33
N GLU A 146 -33.93 7.11 1.15
CA GLU A 146 -33.66 6.02 2.09
C GLU A 146 -32.28 5.36 1.90
N GLU A 147 -31.62 5.21 3.06
CA GLU A 147 -30.38 4.51 3.38
C GLU A 147 -29.07 5.03 2.77
N GLU A 148 -28.44 5.96 3.52
CA GLU A 148 -26.97 6.05 3.66
C GLU A 148 -26.43 4.71 4.21
N GLY A 149 -26.43 3.67 3.38
CA GLY A 149 -25.48 2.58 3.53
C GLY A 149 -24.11 3.21 3.35
N THR A 150 -23.30 3.22 4.42
CA THR A 150 -21.93 3.70 4.40
C THR A 150 -21.16 2.90 3.35
N GLU A 151 -21.16 3.35 2.10
CA GLU A 151 -20.11 2.98 1.17
C GLU A 151 -18.84 3.48 1.83
N GLU A 152 -18.11 2.56 2.46
CA GLU A 152 -16.82 2.82 3.05
C GLU A 152 -15.85 3.06 1.88
N GLY A 153 -15.98 4.26 1.31
CA GLY A 153 -15.09 4.76 0.30
C GLY A 153 -13.67 4.67 0.81
N THR A 154 -12.75 4.37 -0.09
CA THR A 154 -11.31 4.35 0.17
C THR A 154 -10.89 5.56 0.99
N THR A 155 -10.57 5.33 2.27
CA THR A 155 -10.24 6.41 3.21
C THR A 155 -8.96 7.12 2.77
N GLU A 156 -8.82 8.41 3.09
CA GLU A 156 -7.58 9.15 2.83
C GLU A 156 -6.36 8.42 3.42
N ALA A 157 -6.49 7.88 4.63
CA ALA A 157 -5.42 7.15 5.29
C ALA A 157 -4.98 5.89 4.52
N GLN A 158 -5.93 5.14 3.93
CA GLN A 158 -5.62 3.99 3.08
C GLN A 158 -4.95 4.44 1.77
N ARG A 159 -5.44 5.52 1.14
CA ARG A 159 -4.81 6.09 -0.08
C ARG A 159 -3.38 6.51 0.17
N GLU A 160 -3.12 7.26 1.22
CA GLU A 160 -1.77 7.70 1.54
C GLU A 160 -0.84 6.53 1.86
N ARG A 161 -1.34 5.50 2.55
CA ARG A 161 -0.57 4.28 2.84
C ARG A 161 -0.19 3.56 1.55
N GLY A 162 -1.18 3.30 0.69
CA GLY A 162 -0.96 2.68 -0.62
C GLY A 162 0.00 3.48 -1.49
N ALA A 163 -0.20 4.80 -1.58
CA ALA A 163 0.65 5.70 -2.36
C ALA A 163 2.12 5.63 -1.89
N ARG A 164 2.36 5.65 -0.58
CA ARG A 164 3.72 5.56 -0.02
C ARG A 164 4.39 4.22 -0.36
N MET A 165 3.69 3.10 -0.15
CA MET A 165 4.25 1.76 -0.40
C MET A 165 4.52 1.53 -1.90
N LEU A 166 3.53 1.83 -2.74
CA LEU A 166 3.63 1.67 -4.20
C LEU A 166 4.67 2.62 -4.82
N SER A 167 4.82 3.84 -4.32
CA SER A 167 5.87 4.75 -4.80
C SER A 167 7.26 4.22 -4.42
N ALA A 168 7.44 3.68 -3.21
CA ALA A 168 8.71 3.08 -2.81
C ALA A 168 9.06 1.83 -3.66
N LEU A 169 8.05 1.00 -3.96
CA LEU A 169 8.18 -0.12 -4.89
C LEU A 169 8.58 0.35 -6.30
N LEU A 170 7.94 1.41 -6.82
CA LEU A 170 8.26 1.97 -8.12
C LEU A 170 9.72 2.46 -8.17
N GLU A 171 10.15 3.23 -7.17
CA GLU A 171 11.53 3.72 -7.07
C GLU A 171 12.56 2.57 -7.04
N LEU A 172 12.24 1.49 -6.33
CA LEU A 172 13.09 0.30 -6.26
C LEU A 172 13.25 -0.38 -7.62
N ARG A 173 12.18 -0.46 -8.40
CA ARG A 173 12.17 -1.09 -9.73
C ARG A 173 12.84 -0.22 -10.78
N GLU A 174 12.67 1.10 -10.71
CA GLU A 174 13.34 2.04 -11.62
C GLU A 174 14.87 2.05 -11.43
N GLN A 175 15.36 1.80 -10.20
CA GLN A 175 16.79 1.78 -9.88
C GLN A 175 17.43 0.39 -10.01
N GLY A 176 16.63 -0.67 -10.18
CA GLY A 176 17.08 -2.06 -10.20
C GLY A 176 17.35 -2.62 -11.60
N PRO A 177 18.17 -3.69 -11.71
CA PRO A 177 18.36 -4.42 -12.97
C PRO A 177 17.15 -5.28 -13.38
N LEU A 178 16.20 -5.53 -12.47
CA LEU A 178 14.98 -6.30 -12.73
C LEU A 178 13.86 -5.37 -13.25
N GLN A 179 13.82 -5.18 -14.56
CA GLN A 179 12.66 -4.58 -15.23
C GLN A 179 11.51 -5.59 -15.27
N HIS A 180 10.74 -5.69 -14.18
CA HIS A 180 9.44 -6.36 -14.19
C HIS A 180 8.41 -5.46 -14.85
N LEU A 181 8.42 -5.42 -16.18
CA LEU A 181 7.53 -4.59 -16.98
C LEU A 181 6.05 -4.76 -16.58
N GLY A 182 5.63 -6.00 -16.28
CA GLY A 182 4.28 -6.30 -15.78
C GLY A 182 3.99 -5.66 -14.43
N GLU A 183 4.86 -5.89 -13.44
CA GLU A 183 4.68 -5.34 -12.09
C GLU A 183 4.76 -3.81 -12.08
N THR A 184 5.68 -3.21 -12.83
CA THR A 184 5.79 -1.75 -12.95
C THR A 184 4.54 -1.14 -13.58
N THR A 185 3.99 -1.79 -14.60
CA THR A 185 2.70 -1.39 -15.19
C THR A 185 1.58 -1.44 -14.15
N GLN A 186 1.52 -2.50 -13.36
CA GLN A 186 0.53 -2.68 -12.30
C GLN A 186 0.67 -1.63 -11.18
N ILE A 187 1.89 -1.32 -10.75
CA ILE A 187 2.18 -0.29 -9.74
C ILE A 187 1.76 1.09 -10.25
N LEU A 188 2.12 1.46 -11.48
CA LEU A 188 1.73 2.73 -12.09
C LEU A 188 0.21 2.86 -12.23
N HIS A 189 -0.45 1.79 -12.67
CA HIS A 189 -1.91 1.74 -12.75
C HIS A 189 -2.56 1.92 -11.37
N SER A 190 -2.05 1.24 -10.35
CA SER A 190 -2.52 1.36 -8.97
C SER A 190 -2.38 2.80 -8.44
N LEU A 191 -1.23 3.43 -8.66
CA LEU A 191 -1.02 4.83 -8.29
C LEU A 191 -1.96 5.79 -9.05
N ALA A 192 -2.22 5.53 -10.34
CA ALA A 192 -3.20 6.31 -11.11
C ALA A 192 -4.61 6.21 -10.51
N ILE A 193 -5.05 5.02 -10.08
CA ILE A 193 -6.34 4.83 -9.40
C ILE A 193 -6.39 5.61 -8.08
N ILE A 194 -5.33 5.55 -7.26
CA ILE A 194 -5.26 6.31 -6.00
C ILE A 194 -5.44 7.82 -6.25
N HIS A 195 -4.75 8.35 -7.27
CA HIS A 195 -4.87 9.76 -7.62
C HIS A 195 -6.26 10.12 -8.18
N TYR A 196 -6.87 9.25 -8.98
CA TYR A 196 -8.22 9.44 -9.48
C TYR A 196 -9.25 9.48 -8.33
N LEU A 197 -9.20 8.51 -7.42
CA LEU A 197 -10.08 8.46 -6.24
C LEU A 197 -9.83 9.63 -5.27
N GLY A 198 -8.61 10.18 -5.27
CA GLY A 198 -8.24 11.40 -4.56
C GLY A 198 -8.50 12.70 -5.33
N GLN A 199 -9.21 12.67 -6.46
CA GLN A 199 -9.53 13.82 -7.32
C GLN A 199 -8.30 14.55 -7.91
N GLY A 200 -7.12 13.92 -7.86
CA GLY A 200 -5.87 14.40 -8.45
C GLY A 200 -5.75 14.04 -9.93
N TYR A 201 -6.71 14.46 -10.76
CA TYR A 201 -6.88 13.97 -12.13
C TYR A 201 -5.65 14.19 -13.04
N ALA A 202 -4.96 15.32 -12.92
CA ALA A 202 -3.76 15.59 -13.72
C ALA A 202 -2.64 14.56 -13.42
N LYS A 203 -2.44 14.21 -12.15
CA LYS A 203 -1.44 13.22 -11.74
C LYS A 203 -1.88 11.80 -12.10
N ALA A 204 -3.18 11.52 -11.96
CA ALA A 204 -3.77 10.26 -12.39
C ALA A 204 -3.53 10.02 -13.89
N GLN A 205 -3.74 11.06 -14.72
CA GLN A 205 -3.52 11.00 -16.16
C GLN A 205 -2.04 10.72 -16.49
N GLU A 206 -1.11 11.45 -15.88
CA GLU A 206 0.34 11.26 -16.10
C GLU A 206 0.76 9.80 -15.84
N LEU A 207 0.35 9.24 -14.70
CA LEU A 207 0.70 7.88 -14.30
C LEU A 207 -0.02 6.83 -15.14
N GLY A 208 -1.30 7.05 -15.45
CA GLY A 208 -2.10 6.17 -16.30
C GLY A 208 -1.53 6.07 -17.72
N MET A 209 -1.06 7.19 -18.29
CA MET A 209 -0.45 7.20 -19.63
C MET A 209 0.88 6.42 -19.64
N LYS A 210 1.71 6.60 -18.62
CA LYS A 210 2.94 5.79 -18.45
C LYS A 210 2.62 4.30 -18.33
N ALA A 211 1.62 3.94 -17.52
CA ALA A 211 1.17 2.55 -17.40
C ALA A 211 0.69 2.00 -18.75
N PHE A 212 -0.08 2.78 -19.50
CA PHE A 212 -0.62 2.39 -20.81
C PHE A 212 0.49 2.15 -21.85
N ASP A 213 1.50 3.01 -21.89
CA ASP A 213 2.63 2.86 -22.82
C ASP A 213 3.52 1.65 -22.50
N LEU A 214 3.64 1.29 -21.23
CA LEU A 214 4.30 0.03 -20.83
C LEU A 214 3.42 -1.19 -21.12
N ALA A 215 2.11 -1.10 -20.90
CA ALA A 215 1.17 -2.19 -21.17
C ALA A 215 1.17 -2.62 -22.65
N LYS A 216 1.37 -1.69 -23.59
CA LYS A 216 1.50 -2.00 -25.04
C LYS A 216 2.65 -2.95 -25.36
N GLN A 217 3.68 -2.98 -24.51
CA GLN A 217 4.85 -3.84 -24.69
C GLN A 217 4.64 -5.23 -24.06
N LEU A 218 3.56 -5.42 -23.30
CA LEU A 218 3.19 -6.68 -22.68
C LEU A 218 2.25 -7.50 -23.57
N PRO A 219 2.31 -8.83 -23.51
CA PRO A 219 1.40 -9.71 -24.25
C PRO A 219 -0.04 -9.74 -23.68
N GLN A 220 -0.28 -9.18 -22.49
CA GLN A 220 -1.57 -9.24 -21.77
C GLN A 220 -2.50 -8.09 -22.16
N GLN A 221 -3.56 -8.39 -22.93
CA GLN A 221 -4.52 -7.38 -23.39
C GLN A 221 -5.41 -6.81 -22.27
N ASP A 222 -5.80 -7.63 -21.29
CA ASP A 222 -6.69 -7.22 -20.18
C ASP A 222 -6.14 -6.02 -19.38
N SER A 223 -4.81 -5.95 -19.24
CA SER A 223 -4.14 -4.84 -18.57
C SER A 223 -4.35 -3.51 -19.31
N LEU A 224 -4.31 -3.56 -20.64
CA LEU A 224 -4.45 -2.40 -21.52
C LEU A 224 -5.89 -1.90 -21.55
N GLU A 225 -6.87 -2.81 -21.54
CA GLU A 225 -8.29 -2.47 -21.44
C GLU A 225 -8.62 -1.75 -20.13
N THR A 226 -8.15 -2.31 -19.01
CA THR A 226 -8.45 -1.74 -17.68
C THR A 226 -7.83 -0.35 -17.50
N ILE A 227 -6.58 -0.18 -17.96
CA ILE A 227 -5.89 1.12 -17.93
C ILE A 227 -6.57 2.12 -18.90
N GLY A 228 -6.97 1.67 -20.08
CA GLY A 228 -7.68 2.48 -21.06
C GLY A 228 -9.00 3.03 -20.51
N HIS A 229 -9.79 2.18 -19.86
CA HIS A 229 -11.04 2.59 -19.18
C HIS A 229 -10.78 3.66 -18.12
N LEU A 230 -9.76 3.49 -17.27
CA LEU A 230 -9.40 4.51 -16.29
C LEU A 230 -9.05 5.86 -16.94
N LEU A 231 -8.31 5.85 -18.05
CA LEU A 231 -7.95 7.07 -18.78
C LEU A 231 -9.17 7.79 -19.37
N GLU A 232 -10.16 7.05 -19.88
CA GLU A 232 -11.42 7.62 -20.34
C GLU A 232 -12.17 8.34 -19.21
N LEU A 233 -12.25 7.73 -18.02
CA LEU A 233 -12.86 8.35 -16.83
C LEU A 233 -12.13 9.64 -16.43
N ILE A 234 -10.79 9.60 -16.40
CA ILE A 234 -9.97 10.78 -16.07
C ILE A 234 -10.22 11.91 -17.07
N ASN A 235 -10.27 11.61 -18.37
CA ASN A 235 -10.52 12.61 -19.41
C ASN A 235 -11.93 13.22 -19.32
N ALA A 236 -12.93 12.41 -18.98
CA ALA A 236 -14.30 12.89 -18.75
C ALA A 236 -14.36 13.87 -17.56
N GLN A 237 -13.66 13.59 -16.47
CA GLN A 237 -13.58 14.49 -15.30
C GLN A 237 -12.82 15.78 -15.61
N LEU A 238 -11.67 15.68 -16.29
CA LEU A 238 -10.87 16.85 -16.67
C LEU A 238 -11.66 17.82 -17.55
N SER A 239 -12.46 17.29 -18.48
CA SER A 239 -13.30 18.08 -19.39
C SER A 239 -14.45 18.81 -18.68
N GLN A 240 -14.86 18.37 -17.49
CA GLN A 240 -15.88 19.05 -16.67
C GLN A 240 -15.28 20.17 -15.80
N THR A 241 -13.96 20.15 -15.57
CA THR A 241 -13.26 21.12 -14.73
C THR A 241 -12.67 22.32 -15.48
N THR A 242 -12.71 22.29 -16.82
CA THR A 242 -12.25 23.37 -17.73
C THR A 242 -13.40 24.19 -18.26
#